data_AF-A0A8J4G5L4-F1
#
_entry.id   AF-A0A8J4G5L4-F1
#
_cell.length_a   1.000
_cell.length_b   1.000
_cell.length_c   1.000
_cell.angle_alpha   90.00
_cell.angle_beta   90.00
_cell.angle_gamma   90.00
#
_symmetry.space_group_name_H-M   'P 1'
#
loop_
_entity.id
_entity.type
_entity.pdbx_description
1 polymer ?
#
loop_
_entity_poly.entity_id
_entity_poly.type
_entity_poly.pdbx_seq_one_letter_code
_entity_poly.pdbx_strand_id
1 'polypeptide(L)'
;MIVTMSSATSAGVLLLLGLVVVATASPIVGSAKNNDASRRFLADACDNFCAGKPDGLYANPCDPTCTTYISCSNGITYRENCGSGTIFNPTILSCDWPANVVCSASSSPTPSPSPPPPTKSPPPPSPKPPRPPISKSPRPPPSPPPSPKPPRPPPSPKPPRPPISKSSPPPPTKSSPPPSPKPPPPPSPTPPPPPSSNPIPPASGLIYSPYKDVTISLDWNTYTLSSSVTGTWQPVTQVMPSGLQVLTWAFATGTCGSESWAGVNPSSLVSANVNAFVAAGKKYIISTGGAAGVFRCDTDSGFSTFLSRYSSSSLVGVDFDIENSMTQDEITSLVQRVKFARNGAYGNLRYSFTLATLASAPTGNQLNYIGTVVLNAIKAAELGWDGIYINLMVMDYGGTSVCVTSSTTGQCDMGASAINAAKALNSYWGVPFSSIELTPMIGGNDVTTETFTLQDVTTMSTFVKQNGLGGVHFWSFDRDVDCPPGFASATCNSYGQGGTLGFTNAFLSALG
;
A
#
# COMPACT_ATOMS: atom_id res chain seq x y z
N MET A 1 35.61 -19.88 -58.74
CA MET A 1 36.29 -19.04 -59.75
C MET A 1 35.24 -18.51 -60.71
N ILE A 2 35.17 -17.17 -60.85
CA ILE A 2 35.01 -16.41 -62.12
C ILE A 2 33.83 -16.85 -63.03
N VAL A 3 32.66 -16.18 -63.00
CA VAL A 3 32.28 -14.92 -63.69
C VAL A 3 31.70 -15.15 -65.11
N THR A 4 30.45 -14.67 -65.26
CA THR A 4 29.78 -14.06 -66.43
C THR A 4 29.21 -14.85 -67.64
N MET A 5 27.90 -14.61 -67.84
CA MET A 5 27.25 -13.89 -68.97
C MET A 5 26.50 -14.63 -70.10
N SER A 6 25.37 -13.97 -70.44
CA SER A 6 24.70 -13.84 -71.74
C SER A 6 23.87 -15.02 -72.26
N SER A 7 22.80 -14.85 -73.04
CA SER A 7 21.83 -13.78 -73.38
C SER A 7 20.99 -14.32 -74.55
N ALA A 8 19.81 -13.74 -74.81
CA ALA A 8 19.00 -13.82 -76.07
C ALA A 8 18.08 -15.06 -76.22
N THR A 9 16.85 -15.03 -76.76
CA THR A 9 16.09 -14.00 -77.52
C THR A 9 14.62 -14.44 -77.73
N SER A 10 13.74 -13.44 -77.91
CA SER A 10 12.62 -13.36 -78.88
C SER A 10 11.24 -14.01 -78.64
N ALA A 11 10.27 -13.08 -78.63
CA ALA A 11 9.03 -12.98 -79.43
C ALA A 11 7.80 -13.84 -79.07
N GLY A 12 6.66 -13.17 -78.87
CA GLY A 12 5.36 -13.86 -78.85
C GLY A 12 4.14 -13.06 -78.36
N VAL A 13 3.66 -12.13 -79.18
CA VAL A 13 2.24 -11.85 -79.46
C VAL A 13 1.31 -11.27 -78.36
N LEU A 14 0.91 -10.04 -78.67
CA LEU A 14 -0.18 -9.17 -78.28
C LEU A 14 -1.59 -9.82 -78.29
N LEU A 15 -2.38 -9.63 -77.22
CA LEU A 15 -3.85 -9.58 -77.31
C LEU A 15 -4.38 -8.44 -76.44
N LEU A 16 -4.96 -7.42 -77.09
CA LEU A 16 -5.63 -6.28 -76.49
C LEU A 16 -7.04 -6.67 -76.01
N LEU A 17 -7.39 -6.30 -74.78
CA LEU A 17 -8.76 -5.89 -74.41
C LEU A 17 -8.65 -4.69 -73.48
N GLY A 18 -9.18 -3.56 -73.94
CA GLY A 18 -9.12 -2.27 -73.25
C GLY A 18 -10.08 -2.19 -72.06
N LEU A 19 -9.70 -1.38 -71.08
CA LEU A 19 -10.65 -0.76 -70.17
C LEU A 19 -10.20 0.67 -69.86
N VAL A 20 -11.11 1.59 -70.10
CA VAL A 20 -11.01 3.04 -69.86
C VAL A 20 -10.88 3.28 -68.35
N VAL A 21 -9.77 3.87 -67.91
CA VAL A 21 -9.62 4.39 -66.54
C VAL A 21 -10.04 5.86 -66.53
N VAL A 22 -11.19 6.13 -65.93
CA VAL A 22 -11.67 7.47 -65.61
C VAL A 22 -10.82 8.02 -64.46
N ALA A 23 -10.11 9.12 -64.71
CA ALA A 23 -9.37 9.84 -63.68
C ALA A 23 -10.34 10.65 -62.80
N THR A 24 -10.46 10.30 -61.52
CA THR A 24 -11.01 11.18 -60.50
C THR A 24 -9.90 11.64 -59.57
N ALA A 25 -9.56 12.92 -59.65
CA ALA A 25 -8.67 13.58 -58.71
C ALA A 25 -9.37 13.68 -57.34
N SER A 26 -8.80 13.04 -56.32
CA SER A 26 -9.18 13.27 -54.92
C SER A 26 -8.28 14.37 -54.33
N PRO A 27 -8.82 15.28 -53.49
CA PRO A 27 -8.02 16.36 -52.90
C PRO A 27 -7.04 15.78 -51.88
N ILE A 28 -5.76 16.17 -52.02
CA ILE A 28 -4.72 15.92 -51.02
C ILE A 28 -5.05 16.78 -49.79
N VAL A 29 -5.68 16.18 -48.78
CA VAL A 29 -5.65 16.73 -47.42
C VAL A 29 -4.27 16.38 -46.86
N GLY A 30 -3.39 17.37 -46.77
CA GLY A 30 -2.10 17.23 -46.12
C GLY A 30 -2.29 16.76 -44.67
N SER A 31 -1.86 15.54 -44.36
CA SER A 31 -1.67 15.10 -42.99
C SER A 31 -0.61 16.00 -42.35
N ALA A 32 -1.00 16.71 -41.29
CA ALA A 32 -0.06 17.29 -40.36
C ALA A 32 0.85 16.15 -39.84
N LYS A 33 2.14 16.21 -40.18
CA LYS A 33 3.16 15.40 -39.51
C LYS A 33 3.24 15.90 -38.06
N ASN A 34 2.45 15.30 -37.17
CA ASN A 34 2.65 15.48 -35.74
C ASN A 34 3.99 14.82 -35.37
N ASN A 35 4.94 15.64 -34.94
CA ASN A 35 6.35 15.32 -34.79
C ASN A 35 6.61 14.19 -33.77
N ASP A 36 7.11 13.04 -34.24
CA ASP A 36 7.69 11.95 -33.43
C ASP A 36 8.78 12.49 -32.47
N ALA A 37 9.55 13.49 -32.92
CA ALA A 37 10.53 14.18 -32.09
C ALA A 37 9.90 14.89 -30.88
N SER A 38 8.79 15.61 -31.03
CA SER A 38 8.16 16.36 -29.93
C SER A 38 7.55 15.42 -28.87
N ARG A 39 7.09 14.22 -29.25
CA ARG A 39 6.66 13.19 -28.29
C ARG A 39 7.84 12.58 -27.54
N ARG A 40 8.97 12.34 -28.21
CA ARG A 40 10.21 11.85 -27.56
C ARG A 40 10.79 12.88 -26.60
N PHE A 41 10.82 14.17 -26.97
CA PHE A 41 11.27 15.24 -26.10
C PHE A 41 10.40 15.40 -24.83
N LEU A 42 9.08 15.20 -24.95
CA LEU A 42 8.20 15.20 -23.78
C LEU A 42 8.45 13.98 -22.90
N ALA A 43 8.54 12.77 -23.46
CA ALA A 43 8.84 11.55 -22.71
C ALA A 43 10.19 11.62 -21.97
N ASP A 44 11.25 12.07 -22.64
CA ASP A 44 12.58 12.25 -22.03
C ASP A 44 12.56 13.28 -20.89
N ALA A 45 11.73 14.33 -21.00
CA ALA A 45 11.57 15.33 -19.95
C ALA A 45 10.81 14.80 -18.72
N CYS A 46 9.95 13.80 -18.89
CA CYS A 46 9.26 13.11 -17.80
C CYS A 46 10.20 12.16 -17.07
N ASP A 47 10.97 11.37 -17.83
CA ASP A 47 11.76 10.29 -17.27
C ASP A 47 13.05 10.81 -16.61
N ASN A 48 13.56 11.97 -17.06
CA ASN A 48 14.71 12.65 -16.44
C ASN A 48 14.33 13.94 -15.69
N PHE A 49 13.09 14.06 -15.23
CA PHE A 49 12.61 15.26 -14.54
C PHE A 49 13.51 15.73 -13.40
N CYS A 50 14.08 14.80 -12.64
CA CYS A 50 14.86 15.10 -11.43
C CYS A 50 16.31 15.55 -11.69
N ALA A 51 16.76 15.54 -12.94
CA ALA A 51 18.11 15.99 -13.28
C ALA A 51 18.33 17.46 -12.87
N GLY A 52 19.26 17.68 -11.94
CA GLY A 52 19.60 19.01 -11.42
C GLY A 52 18.55 19.64 -10.48
N LYS A 53 17.53 18.90 -10.07
CA LYS A 53 16.54 19.35 -9.07
C LYS A 53 16.96 18.93 -7.66
N PRO A 54 16.56 19.67 -6.62
CA PRO A 54 16.63 19.19 -5.25
C PRO A 54 15.82 17.91 -5.05
N ASP A 55 16.21 17.15 -4.03
CA ASP A 55 15.41 16.01 -3.56
C ASP A 55 14.07 16.51 -2.97
N GLY A 56 13.00 15.77 -3.24
CA GLY A 56 11.66 16.13 -2.76
C GLY A 56 10.52 15.62 -3.66
N LEU A 57 9.31 16.03 -3.34
CA LEU A 57 8.09 15.66 -4.08
C LEU A 57 7.63 16.80 -4.98
N TYR A 58 7.23 16.47 -6.21
CA TYR A 58 6.88 17.41 -7.27
C TYR A 58 5.62 16.94 -8.00
N ALA A 59 4.83 17.88 -8.52
CA ALA A 59 3.75 17.54 -9.43
C ALA A 59 4.30 16.89 -10.70
N ASN A 60 3.65 15.84 -11.20
CA ASN A 60 4.05 15.22 -12.45
C ASN A 60 3.59 16.07 -13.64
N PRO A 61 4.51 16.73 -14.39
CA PRO A 61 4.12 17.57 -15.53
C PRO A 61 3.56 16.76 -16.70
N CYS A 62 3.77 15.44 -16.68
CA CYS A 62 3.39 14.52 -17.75
C CYS A 62 2.09 13.77 -17.49
N ASP A 63 1.46 14.04 -16.35
CA ASP A 63 0.17 13.49 -16.01
C ASP A 63 -0.87 14.61 -15.86
N PRO A 64 -1.69 14.87 -16.90
CA PRO A 64 -2.75 15.88 -16.86
C PRO A 64 -3.86 15.57 -15.85
N THR A 65 -3.90 14.36 -15.30
CA THR A 65 -4.88 13.94 -14.29
C THR A 65 -4.39 14.15 -12.86
N CYS A 66 -3.11 14.46 -12.65
CA CYS A 66 -2.46 14.56 -11.35
C CYS A 66 -2.65 13.32 -10.46
N THR A 67 -2.96 12.16 -11.05
CA THR A 67 -3.08 10.88 -10.32
C THR A 67 -1.71 10.29 -10.01
N THR A 68 -0.66 10.86 -10.58
CA THR A 68 0.74 10.55 -10.29
C THR A 68 1.52 11.79 -9.90
N TYR A 69 2.62 11.57 -9.19
CA TYR A 69 3.57 12.61 -8.79
C TYR A 69 5.01 12.14 -9.02
N ILE A 70 5.96 13.06 -8.92
CA ILE A 70 7.37 12.76 -9.07
C ILE A 70 8.06 12.90 -7.71
N SER A 71 8.69 11.81 -7.28
CA SER A 71 9.64 11.84 -6.18
C SER A 71 11.05 11.95 -6.78
N CYS A 72 11.77 13.02 -6.46
CA CYS A 72 13.18 13.16 -6.80
C CYS A 72 14.05 12.71 -5.65
N SER A 73 14.97 11.78 -5.93
CA SER A 73 16.05 11.45 -5.01
C SER A 73 17.35 11.22 -5.75
N ASN A 74 18.40 11.93 -5.36
CA ASN A 74 19.74 11.81 -5.93
C ASN A 74 19.76 11.98 -7.46
N GLY A 75 18.91 12.88 -7.97
CA GLY A 75 18.74 13.13 -9.40
C GLY A 75 17.98 12.07 -10.18
N ILE A 76 17.52 10.99 -9.52
CA ILE A 76 16.71 9.93 -10.12
C ILE A 76 15.23 10.27 -10.00
N THR A 77 14.50 10.06 -11.10
CA THR A 77 13.06 10.28 -11.18
C THR A 77 12.29 9.02 -10.77
N TYR A 78 11.49 9.13 -9.71
CA TYR A 78 10.52 8.12 -9.31
C TYR A 78 9.13 8.64 -9.65
N ARG A 79 8.37 7.90 -10.45
CA ARG A 79 6.98 8.21 -10.72
C ARG A 79 6.12 7.40 -9.76
N GLU A 80 5.42 8.11 -8.89
CA GLU A 80 4.62 7.52 -7.84
C GLU A 80 3.14 7.68 -8.14
N ASN A 81 2.33 6.70 -7.74
CA ASN A 81 0.88 6.76 -7.88
C ASN A 81 0.25 7.33 -6.62
N CYS A 82 -0.70 8.25 -6.78
CA CYS A 82 -1.63 8.56 -5.71
C CYS A 82 -2.60 7.40 -5.50
N GLY A 83 -2.95 7.14 -4.24
CA GLY A 83 -3.96 6.14 -3.89
C GLY A 83 -5.29 6.41 -4.58
N SER A 84 -6.10 5.35 -4.76
CA SER A 84 -7.33 5.41 -5.55
C SER A 84 -8.26 6.57 -5.15
N GLY A 85 -8.62 7.40 -6.12
CA GLY A 85 -9.53 8.54 -5.94
C GLY A 85 -8.89 9.82 -5.42
N THR A 86 -7.56 9.85 -5.21
CA THR A 86 -6.81 11.04 -4.79
C THR A 86 -5.90 11.57 -5.91
N ILE A 87 -5.50 12.83 -5.81
CA ILE A 87 -4.58 13.49 -6.76
C ILE A 87 -3.52 14.30 -6.01
N PHE A 88 -2.36 14.51 -6.63
CA PHE A 88 -1.23 15.17 -5.97
C PHE A 88 -1.47 16.65 -5.71
N ASN A 89 -1.37 17.06 -4.45
CA ASN A 89 -1.47 18.45 -4.02
C ASN A 89 -0.06 19.04 -3.81
N PRO A 90 0.44 19.91 -4.73
CA PRO A 90 1.77 20.49 -4.63
C PRO A 90 1.91 21.51 -3.48
N THR A 91 0.81 21.92 -2.85
CA THR A 91 0.84 22.87 -1.71
C THR A 91 1.28 22.18 -0.43
N ILE A 92 0.80 20.96 -0.23
CA ILE A 92 1.07 20.15 0.98
C ILE A 92 2.03 18.99 0.70
N LEU A 93 2.48 18.84 -0.55
CA LEU A 93 3.38 17.79 -1.02
C LEU A 93 2.85 16.38 -0.69
N SER A 94 1.55 16.16 -0.93
CA SER A 94 0.84 14.93 -0.56
C SER A 94 -0.33 14.71 -1.50
N CYS A 95 -0.77 13.45 -1.65
CA CYS A 95 -2.02 13.15 -2.36
C CYS A 95 -3.21 13.58 -1.48
N ASP A 96 -4.20 14.21 -2.10
CA ASP A 96 -5.38 14.78 -1.45
C ASP A 96 -6.62 14.55 -2.33
N TRP A 97 -7.80 14.73 -1.76
CA TRP A 97 -9.04 14.59 -2.51
C TRP A 97 -9.13 15.67 -3.59
N PRO A 98 -9.63 15.36 -4.81
CA PRO A 98 -9.71 16.32 -5.91
C PRO A 98 -10.42 17.64 -5.57
N ALA A 99 -11.33 17.63 -4.60
CA ALA A 99 -12.01 18.83 -4.10
C ALA A 99 -11.05 19.86 -3.46
N ASN A 100 -9.88 19.43 -3.00
CA ASN A 100 -8.88 20.24 -2.32
C ASN A 100 -7.68 20.63 -3.21
N VAL A 101 -7.68 20.21 -4.49
CA VAL A 101 -6.52 20.31 -5.37
C VAL A 101 -6.89 20.96 -6.70
N VAL A 102 -6.09 21.95 -7.12
CA VAL A 102 -6.17 22.50 -8.48
C VAL A 102 -5.15 21.76 -9.35
N CYS A 103 -5.62 20.76 -10.10
CA CYS A 103 -4.78 20.05 -11.06
C CYS A 103 -4.57 20.91 -12.31
N SER A 104 -3.31 21.23 -12.63
CA SER A 104 -2.95 21.98 -13.83
C SER A 104 -1.63 21.46 -14.39
N ALA A 105 -1.64 20.25 -14.96
CA ALA A 105 -0.50 19.75 -15.71
C ALA A 105 -0.46 20.40 -17.10
N SER A 106 -0.09 21.69 -17.15
CA SER A 106 0.44 22.44 -18.29
C SER A 106 0.25 23.94 -18.05
N SER A 107 1.09 24.55 -17.22
CA SER A 107 1.46 25.94 -17.44
C SER A 107 2.97 26.06 -17.31
N SER A 108 3.62 26.20 -18.47
CA SER A 108 5.00 26.69 -18.54
C SER A 108 5.13 27.92 -17.64
N PRO A 109 6.22 28.10 -16.88
CA PRO A 109 6.41 29.33 -16.11
C PRO A 109 6.51 30.47 -17.12
N THR A 110 5.44 31.26 -17.21
CA THR A 110 5.55 32.58 -17.85
C THR A 110 6.42 33.40 -16.90
N PRO A 111 7.49 34.08 -17.35
CA PRO A 111 8.31 34.88 -16.45
C PRO A 111 7.41 35.93 -15.79
N SER A 112 7.25 35.80 -14.48
CA SER A 112 6.61 36.83 -13.68
C SER A 112 7.45 38.10 -13.81
N PRO A 113 6.88 39.27 -14.16
CA PRO A 113 7.64 40.50 -14.25
C PRO A 113 8.26 40.81 -12.88
N SER A 114 9.55 41.18 -12.88
CA SER A 114 10.31 41.54 -11.68
C SER A 114 9.49 42.45 -10.75
N PRO A 115 9.52 42.22 -9.42
CA PRO A 115 8.90 43.13 -8.48
C PRO A 115 9.60 44.50 -8.54
N PRO A 116 8.85 45.62 -8.51
CA PRO A 116 9.43 46.95 -8.42
C PRO A 116 10.16 47.13 -7.07
N PRO A 117 11.16 48.03 -7.01
CA PRO A 117 12.02 48.18 -5.84
C PRO A 117 11.23 48.61 -4.58
N PRO A 118 11.71 48.25 -3.38
CA PRO A 118 10.96 48.39 -2.15
C PRO A 118 10.78 49.86 -1.77
N THR A 119 9.54 50.35 -1.84
CA THR A 119 9.14 51.59 -1.19
C THR A 119 8.83 51.35 0.29
N LYS A 120 9.27 52.30 1.12
CA LYS A 120 9.33 52.27 2.58
C LYS A 120 8.03 51.79 3.22
N SER A 121 8.18 50.86 4.18
CA SER A 121 7.12 50.29 5.00
C SER A 121 6.25 51.37 5.69
N PRO A 122 4.91 51.19 5.75
CA PRO A 122 4.07 52.02 6.61
C PRO A 122 4.29 51.68 8.09
N PRO A 123 4.03 52.62 9.02
CA PRO A 123 4.19 52.37 10.45
C PRO A 123 3.13 51.37 10.96
N PRO A 124 3.43 50.68 12.08
CA PRO A 124 2.56 49.64 12.64
C PRO A 124 1.20 50.22 13.07
N PRO A 125 0.11 49.43 13.00
CA PRO A 125 -1.21 49.88 13.41
C PRO A 125 -1.29 50.03 14.94
N SER A 126 -1.87 51.14 15.39
CA SER A 126 -2.17 51.42 16.80
C SER A 126 -3.12 50.40 17.43
N PRO A 127 -3.02 50.16 18.76
CA PRO A 127 -3.82 49.15 19.45
C PRO A 127 -5.32 49.48 19.45
N LYS A 128 -6.13 48.46 19.15
CA LYS A 128 -7.60 48.53 19.11
C LYS A 128 -8.20 48.77 20.53
N PRO A 129 -9.28 49.56 20.67
CA PRO A 129 -9.94 49.76 21.97
C PRO A 129 -10.71 48.51 22.44
N PRO A 130 -10.97 48.37 23.76
CA PRO A 130 -11.67 47.23 24.31
C PRO A 130 -13.14 47.17 23.85
N ARG A 131 -13.63 45.94 23.62
CA ARG A 131 -15.00 45.66 23.18
C ARG A 131 -16.02 45.95 24.30
N PRO A 132 -17.22 46.51 24.00
CA PRO A 132 -18.29 46.66 24.98
C PRO A 132 -18.93 45.30 25.35
N PRO A 133 -19.58 45.19 26.53
CA PRO A 133 -20.23 43.96 26.95
C PRO A 133 -21.46 43.65 26.08
N ILE A 134 -21.60 42.38 25.70
CA ILE A 134 -22.66 41.87 24.84
C ILE A 134 -23.96 41.75 25.65
N SER A 135 -24.98 42.51 25.25
CA SER A 135 -26.37 42.34 25.69
C SER A 135 -26.97 41.06 25.07
N LYS A 136 -27.68 40.27 25.89
CA LYS A 136 -28.31 39.01 25.49
C LYS A 136 -29.52 39.29 24.58
N SER A 137 -29.47 38.81 23.34
CA SER A 137 -30.64 38.72 22.45
C SER A 137 -31.13 37.25 22.35
N PRO A 138 -32.43 36.99 22.11
CA PRO A 138 -33.03 35.67 22.30
C PRO A 138 -32.70 34.66 21.19
N ARG A 139 -32.70 33.38 21.58
CA ARG A 139 -32.43 32.20 20.75
C ARG A 139 -33.55 31.98 19.70
N PRO A 140 -33.23 31.56 18.46
CA PRO A 140 -34.26 31.16 17.48
C PRO A 140 -34.96 29.84 17.87
N PRO A 141 -36.21 29.61 17.41
CA PRO A 141 -37.00 28.43 17.74
C PRO A 141 -36.49 27.16 17.02
N PRO A 142 -36.74 25.96 17.58
CA PRO A 142 -36.29 24.69 17.00
C PRO A 142 -37.15 24.24 15.81
N SER A 143 -36.52 23.49 14.89
CA SER A 143 -37.12 22.89 13.70
C SER A 143 -38.14 21.77 14.02
N PRO A 144 -39.14 21.51 13.14
CA PRO A 144 -40.17 20.51 13.37
C PRO A 144 -39.67 19.05 13.24
N PRO A 145 -40.33 18.10 13.93
CA PRO A 145 -39.93 16.68 13.93
C PRO A 145 -40.33 15.93 12.65
N PRO A 146 -39.63 14.82 12.30
CA PRO A 146 -39.92 14.01 11.12
C PRO A 146 -41.18 13.12 11.29
N SER A 147 -41.88 12.90 10.16
CA SER A 147 -43.12 12.13 10.05
C SER A 147 -43.01 10.65 10.48
N PRO A 148 -44.09 10.04 11.03
CA PRO A 148 -44.07 8.66 11.53
C PRO A 148 -44.05 7.59 10.41
N LYS A 149 -43.32 6.50 10.68
CA LYS A 149 -43.16 5.31 9.83
C LYS A 149 -44.41 4.41 9.87
N PRO A 150 -44.75 3.65 8.80
CA PRO A 150 -45.91 2.76 8.78
C PRO A 150 -45.78 1.55 9.73
N PRO A 151 -46.90 1.02 10.28
CA PRO A 151 -46.87 -0.10 11.21
C PRO A 151 -46.62 -1.47 10.52
N ARG A 152 -45.93 -2.34 11.26
CA ARG A 152 -45.50 -3.70 10.85
C ARG A 152 -46.66 -4.72 10.99
N PRO A 153 -46.78 -5.73 10.11
CA PRO A 153 -47.84 -6.73 10.20
C PRO A 153 -47.68 -7.70 11.40
N PRO A 154 -48.78 -8.30 11.89
CA PRO A 154 -48.80 -9.11 13.11
C PRO A 154 -48.23 -10.53 12.90
N PRO A 155 -47.67 -11.15 13.96
CA PRO A 155 -47.11 -12.51 13.90
C PRO A 155 -48.19 -13.61 14.04
N SER A 156 -47.94 -14.74 13.38
CA SER A 156 -48.78 -15.96 13.36
C SER A 156 -48.86 -16.71 14.71
N PRO A 157 -49.95 -17.45 14.99
CA PRO A 157 -50.21 -18.06 16.29
C PRO A 157 -49.41 -19.36 16.54
N LYS A 158 -49.03 -19.56 17.81
CA LYS A 158 -48.27 -20.72 18.32
C LYS A 158 -49.22 -21.77 18.95
N PRO A 159 -48.95 -23.09 18.83
CA PRO A 159 -49.87 -24.15 19.30
C PRO A 159 -49.90 -24.34 20.84
N PRO A 160 -50.97 -24.96 21.39
CA PRO A 160 -51.29 -24.95 22.82
C PRO A 160 -50.58 -26.05 23.61
N ARG A 161 -50.36 -25.80 24.91
CA ARG A 161 -49.80 -26.73 25.90
C ARG A 161 -50.91 -27.20 26.90
N PRO A 162 -50.86 -28.44 27.44
CA PRO A 162 -51.97 -29.03 28.20
C PRO A 162 -52.03 -28.61 29.69
N PRO A 163 -53.12 -28.95 30.41
CA PRO A 163 -53.57 -28.22 31.61
C PRO A 163 -53.14 -28.86 32.93
N ILE A 164 -52.94 -28.05 33.98
CA ILE A 164 -52.84 -28.51 35.36
C ILE A 164 -53.68 -27.64 36.32
N SER A 165 -54.74 -28.28 36.84
CA SER A 165 -55.37 -28.26 38.17
C SER A 165 -55.27 -27.05 39.14
N LYS A 166 -56.44 -26.40 39.33
CA LYS A 166 -57.18 -26.02 40.58
C LYS A 166 -56.45 -25.60 41.89
N SER A 167 -56.60 -24.29 42.18
CA SER A 167 -57.15 -23.59 43.38
C SER A 167 -56.65 -23.86 44.82
N SER A 168 -56.23 -22.78 45.51
CA SER A 168 -56.53 -22.48 46.94
C SER A 168 -56.33 -20.98 47.28
N PRO A 169 -56.99 -20.42 48.34
CA PRO A 169 -57.20 -18.97 48.56
C PRO A 169 -56.14 -18.28 49.46
N PRO A 170 -56.19 -16.93 49.64
CA PRO A 170 -55.06 -16.11 50.06
C PRO A 170 -55.00 -15.79 51.58
N PRO A 171 -53.83 -15.41 52.13
CA PRO A 171 -53.73 -14.71 53.41
C PRO A 171 -53.32 -13.22 53.26
N PRO A 172 -53.46 -12.41 54.34
CA PRO A 172 -53.75 -10.99 54.25
C PRO A 172 -52.52 -10.06 54.24
N THR A 173 -52.81 -8.82 53.85
CA THR A 173 -51.97 -7.63 53.71
C THR A 173 -51.15 -7.28 54.96
N LYS A 174 -49.84 -7.05 54.78
CA LYS A 174 -48.98 -6.31 55.72
C LYS A 174 -48.04 -5.35 54.98
N SER A 175 -48.16 -4.08 55.38
CA SER A 175 -47.27 -2.92 55.31
C SER A 175 -45.92 -3.02 54.58
N SER A 176 -45.70 -2.03 53.69
CA SER A 176 -44.47 -1.73 52.95
C SER A 176 -43.22 -1.50 53.83
N PRO A 177 -42.02 -1.97 53.42
CA PRO A 177 -40.74 -1.58 54.03
C PRO A 177 -40.15 -0.29 53.41
N PRO A 178 -39.22 0.39 54.11
CA PRO A 178 -38.60 1.65 53.69
C PRO A 178 -37.61 1.49 52.51
N PRO A 179 -37.25 2.59 51.81
CA PRO A 179 -36.46 2.54 50.57
C PRO A 179 -35.03 2.04 50.80
N SER A 180 -34.58 1.14 49.93
CA SER A 180 -33.20 0.62 49.91
C SER A 180 -32.18 1.70 49.51
N PRO A 181 -30.93 1.62 50.04
CA PRO A 181 -29.87 2.57 49.71
C PRO A 181 -29.43 2.48 48.24
N LYS A 182 -29.09 3.65 47.68
CA LYS A 182 -28.62 3.86 46.30
C LYS A 182 -27.37 3.02 46.01
N PRO A 183 -27.28 2.31 44.87
CA PRO A 183 -26.10 1.55 44.49
C PRO A 183 -24.85 2.45 44.35
N PRO A 184 -23.65 1.98 44.72
CA PRO A 184 -22.42 2.71 44.51
C PRO A 184 -22.12 2.86 43.00
N PRO A 185 -21.37 3.90 42.60
CA PRO A 185 -20.98 4.12 41.21
C PRO A 185 -20.14 2.93 40.68
N PRO A 186 -20.21 2.64 39.37
CA PRO A 186 -19.40 1.58 38.78
C PRO A 186 -17.90 1.85 38.98
N PRO A 187 -17.07 0.82 39.21
CA PRO A 187 -15.63 1.00 39.32
C PRO A 187 -15.06 1.56 38.02
N SER A 188 -14.08 2.46 38.13
CA SER A 188 -13.29 2.94 37.00
C SER A 188 -12.72 1.76 36.20
N PRO A 189 -12.62 1.86 34.86
CA PRO A 189 -12.02 0.83 34.05
C PRO A 189 -10.59 0.58 34.55
N THR A 190 -10.34 -0.65 34.99
CA THR A 190 -9.01 -1.10 35.40
C THR A 190 -8.11 -1.03 34.17
N PRO A 191 -6.86 -0.51 34.28
CA PRO A 191 -5.89 -0.59 33.20
C PRO A 191 -5.77 -2.03 32.68
N PRO A 192 -5.63 -2.25 31.36
CA PRO A 192 -5.44 -3.59 30.83
C PRO A 192 -4.21 -4.25 31.50
N PRO A 193 -4.26 -5.57 31.75
CA PRO A 193 -3.14 -6.26 32.37
C PRO A 193 -1.87 -6.09 31.52
N PRO A 194 -0.68 -6.03 32.13
CA PRO A 194 0.57 -6.00 31.39
C PRO A 194 0.66 -7.22 30.46
N PRO A 195 1.24 -7.07 29.25
CA PRO A 195 1.38 -8.18 28.30
C PRO A 195 2.08 -9.36 28.97
N SER A 196 1.58 -10.58 28.71
CA SER A 196 2.11 -11.79 29.33
C SER A 196 3.61 -11.89 29.05
N SER A 197 4.38 -12.11 30.10
CA SER A 197 5.85 -12.18 30.12
C SER A 197 6.43 -13.44 29.45
N ASN A 198 5.76 -14.01 28.45
CA ASN A 198 6.38 -15.06 27.65
C ASN A 198 7.38 -14.40 26.71
N PRO A 199 8.69 -14.73 26.79
CA PRO A 199 9.66 -14.23 25.84
C PRO A 199 9.27 -14.73 24.46
N ILE A 200 8.84 -13.83 23.58
CA ILE A 200 8.80 -14.09 22.14
C ILE A 200 10.25 -14.38 21.74
N PRO A 201 10.59 -15.56 21.19
CA PRO A 201 11.94 -15.82 20.72
C PRO A 201 12.29 -14.76 19.67
N PRO A 202 13.50 -14.18 19.67
CA PRO A 202 13.91 -13.34 18.58
C PRO A 202 13.74 -14.15 17.30
N ALA A 203 13.00 -13.62 16.35
CA ALA A 203 12.99 -14.19 15.01
C ALA A 203 14.36 -13.91 14.41
N SER A 204 15.37 -14.72 14.76
CA SER A 204 16.63 -14.78 14.06
C SER A 204 16.45 -15.78 12.92
N GLY A 205 16.41 -15.29 11.68
CA GLY A 205 16.23 -16.12 10.50
C GLY A 205 15.41 -15.43 9.42
N LEU A 206 15.51 -16.01 8.23
CA LEU A 206 14.73 -15.65 7.05
C LEU A 206 13.24 -15.82 7.35
N ILE A 207 12.44 -14.77 7.14
CA ILE A 207 10.97 -14.85 7.18
C ILE A 207 10.42 -14.90 5.77
N TYR A 208 9.58 -15.90 5.50
CA TYR A 208 8.78 -15.95 4.29
C TYR A 208 7.30 -15.69 4.63
N SER A 209 6.75 -14.58 4.14
CA SER A 209 5.41 -14.11 4.53
C SER A 209 4.74 -13.30 3.41
N PRO A 210 3.92 -13.93 2.54
CA PRO A 210 3.10 -13.20 1.57
C PRO A 210 2.18 -12.17 2.24
N TYR A 211 1.94 -11.06 1.56
CA TYR A 211 0.95 -10.07 1.98
C TYR A 211 -0.46 -10.60 1.73
N LYS A 212 -1.36 -10.32 2.66
CA LYS A 212 -2.79 -10.55 2.57
C LYS A 212 -3.48 -9.21 2.75
N ASP A 213 -4.01 -8.65 1.66
CA ASP A 213 -4.97 -7.57 1.76
C ASP A 213 -6.19 -8.08 2.53
N VAL A 214 -6.44 -7.53 3.72
CA VAL A 214 -7.49 -8.00 4.62
C VAL A 214 -8.89 -7.79 4.04
N THR A 215 -9.05 -6.90 3.07
CA THR A 215 -10.35 -6.57 2.47
C THR A 215 -10.73 -7.56 1.37
N ILE A 216 -9.74 -8.15 0.70
CA ILE A 216 -9.96 -9.14 -0.34
C ILE A 216 -10.47 -10.43 0.29
N SER A 217 -11.62 -10.91 -0.18
CA SER A 217 -12.26 -12.13 0.36
C SER A 217 -12.55 -12.09 1.88
N LEU A 218 -12.65 -10.92 2.51
CA LEU A 218 -13.03 -10.83 3.92
C LEU A 218 -14.44 -11.38 4.17
N ASP A 219 -14.64 -12.12 5.26
CA ASP A 219 -16.01 -12.33 5.76
C ASP A 219 -16.50 -11.05 6.43
N TRP A 220 -17.32 -10.25 5.74
CA TRP A 220 -17.83 -9.00 6.30
C TRP A 220 -18.84 -9.18 7.45
N ASN A 221 -19.34 -10.39 7.69
CA ASN A 221 -20.24 -10.67 8.81
C ASN A 221 -19.47 -11.03 10.09
N THR A 222 -18.34 -11.73 9.95
CA THR A 222 -17.57 -12.23 11.10
C THR A 222 -16.20 -11.57 11.25
N TYR A 223 -15.76 -10.82 10.24
CA TYR A 223 -14.42 -10.27 10.07
C TYR A 223 -13.30 -11.32 10.01
N THR A 224 -13.64 -12.58 9.70
CA THR A 224 -12.66 -13.65 9.52
C THR A 224 -11.89 -13.44 8.22
N LEU A 225 -10.56 -13.33 8.31
CA LEU A 225 -9.67 -13.31 7.16
C LEU A 225 -9.82 -14.61 6.39
N SER A 226 -10.24 -14.49 5.14
CA SER A 226 -10.55 -15.63 4.27
C SER A 226 -9.92 -15.40 2.89
N SER A 227 -9.85 -16.46 2.08
CA SER A 227 -9.32 -16.40 0.72
C SER A 227 -10.12 -17.33 -0.19
N SER A 228 -10.22 -16.93 -1.46
CA SER A 228 -10.80 -17.74 -2.54
C SER A 228 -9.74 -18.22 -3.54
N VAL A 229 -8.44 -18.09 -3.22
CA VAL A 229 -7.33 -18.38 -4.16
C VAL A 229 -7.35 -19.84 -4.67
N THR A 230 -7.91 -20.77 -3.89
CA THR A 230 -8.09 -22.18 -4.28
C THR A 230 -9.42 -22.45 -5.01
N GLY A 231 -10.15 -21.41 -5.39
CA GLY A 231 -11.47 -21.49 -6.01
C GLY A 231 -12.62 -21.73 -5.03
N THR A 232 -12.33 -21.98 -3.75
CA THR A 232 -13.33 -22.10 -2.69
C THR A 232 -13.02 -21.10 -1.58
N TRP A 233 -14.00 -20.28 -1.22
CA TRP A 233 -13.86 -19.30 -0.15
C TRP A 233 -13.79 -19.99 1.22
N GLN A 234 -12.66 -19.87 1.92
CA GLN A 234 -12.41 -20.51 3.23
C GLN A 234 -11.55 -19.58 4.13
N PRO A 235 -11.57 -19.77 5.46
CA PRO A 235 -10.65 -19.06 6.37
C PRO A 235 -9.20 -19.22 5.91
N VAL A 236 -8.44 -18.12 5.89
CA VAL A 236 -7.09 -18.11 5.29
C VAL A 236 -6.14 -19.08 5.99
N THR A 237 -6.33 -19.32 7.29
CA THR A 237 -5.55 -20.31 8.06
C THR A 237 -5.73 -21.75 7.59
N GLN A 238 -6.83 -22.07 6.90
CA GLN A 238 -7.09 -23.38 6.28
C GLN A 238 -6.58 -23.45 4.84
N VAL A 239 -6.43 -22.30 4.18
CA VAL A 239 -5.96 -22.19 2.79
C VAL A 239 -4.43 -22.16 2.72
N MET A 240 -3.77 -21.56 3.71
CA MET A 240 -2.30 -21.52 3.80
C MET A 240 -1.71 -22.94 3.81
N PRO A 241 -0.82 -23.30 2.87
CA PRO A 241 -0.19 -24.61 2.88
C PRO A 241 0.61 -24.84 4.16
N SER A 242 0.86 -26.10 4.51
CA SER A 242 1.55 -26.45 5.78
C SER A 242 2.92 -25.79 5.90
N GLY A 243 3.67 -25.66 4.81
CA GLY A 243 4.97 -24.99 4.78
C GLY A 243 4.90 -23.47 5.00
N LEU A 244 3.77 -22.83 4.68
CA LEU A 244 3.62 -21.38 4.88
C LEU A 244 3.22 -21.07 6.33
N GLN A 245 4.16 -20.58 7.13
CA GLN A 245 3.96 -20.37 8.56
C GLN A 245 3.52 -18.96 8.93
N VAL A 246 3.88 -17.96 8.13
CA VAL A 246 3.66 -16.53 8.43
C VAL A 246 2.84 -15.89 7.32
N LEU A 247 1.91 -15.01 7.68
CA LEU A 247 1.16 -14.17 6.75
C LEU A 247 1.23 -12.71 7.20
N THR A 248 1.47 -11.78 6.27
CA THR A 248 1.50 -10.35 6.56
C THR A 248 0.11 -9.77 6.33
N TRP A 249 -0.57 -9.30 7.37
CA TRP A 249 -1.92 -8.74 7.27
C TRP A 249 -1.83 -7.26 6.88
N ALA A 250 -2.47 -6.88 5.78
CA ALA A 250 -2.31 -5.58 5.13
C ALA A 250 -3.68 -4.93 4.83
N PHE A 251 -3.98 -3.67 5.13
CA PHE A 251 -3.18 -2.69 5.87
C PHE A 251 -4.01 -2.00 6.95
N ALA A 252 -3.37 -1.79 8.11
CA ALA A 252 -3.86 -0.84 9.10
C ALA A 252 -3.49 0.59 8.68
N THR A 253 -4.45 1.51 8.68
CA THR A 253 -4.24 2.92 8.30
C THR A 253 -4.78 3.86 9.38
N GLY A 254 -4.43 5.14 9.32
CA GLY A 254 -4.80 6.14 10.31
C GLY A 254 -3.73 6.31 11.39
N THR A 255 -4.14 6.57 12.63
CA THR A 255 -3.20 6.84 13.74
C THR A 255 -3.08 5.63 14.65
N CYS A 256 -1.86 5.30 15.07
CA CYS A 256 -1.60 4.19 15.98
C CYS A 256 -2.44 4.28 17.26
N GLY A 257 -3.09 3.16 17.63
CA GLY A 257 -3.96 3.08 18.80
C GLY A 257 -5.41 3.40 18.49
N SER A 258 -5.71 4.04 17.35
CA SER A 258 -7.05 4.28 16.83
C SER A 258 -7.14 4.00 15.32
N GLU A 259 -6.32 3.07 14.84
CA GLU A 259 -6.20 2.73 13.43
C GLU A 259 -7.46 2.02 12.89
N SER A 260 -7.55 1.92 11.57
CA SER A 260 -8.67 1.31 10.85
C SER A 260 -8.16 0.35 9.78
N TRP A 261 -8.90 -0.73 9.57
CA TRP A 261 -8.66 -1.71 8.49
C TRP A 261 -9.72 -1.52 7.42
N ALA A 262 -9.54 -0.48 6.58
CA ALA A 262 -10.49 -0.11 5.53
C ALA A 262 -11.96 0.02 6.02
N GLY A 263 -12.15 0.60 7.21
CA GLY A 263 -13.46 0.77 7.85
C GLY A 263 -13.82 -0.32 8.85
N VAL A 264 -13.05 -1.40 8.95
CA VAL A 264 -13.20 -2.41 10.00
C VAL A 264 -12.51 -1.94 11.28
N ASN A 265 -13.24 -2.03 12.40
CA ASN A 265 -12.68 -1.74 13.72
C ASN A 265 -11.57 -2.75 14.06
N PRO A 266 -10.40 -2.30 14.54
CA PRO A 266 -9.26 -3.19 14.77
C PRO A 266 -9.53 -4.24 15.86
N SER A 267 -10.39 -3.94 16.85
CA SER A 267 -10.76 -4.92 17.90
C SER A 267 -11.62 -6.06 17.34
N SER A 268 -12.47 -5.77 16.35
CA SER A 268 -13.28 -6.79 15.68
C SER A 268 -12.41 -7.72 14.84
N LEU A 269 -11.46 -7.14 14.07
CA LEU A 269 -10.51 -7.92 13.28
C LEU A 269 -9.65 -8.83 14.18
N VAL A 270 -9.12 -8.30 15.28
CA VAL A 270 -8.33 -9.09 16.24
C VAL A 270 -9.14 -10.22 16.86
N SER A 271 -10.37 -9.94 17.31
CA SER A 271 -11.24 -10.92 17.96
C SER A 271 -11.55 -12.11 17.06
N ALA A 272 -11.68 -11.87 15.75
CA ALA A 272 -11.97 -12.91 14.77
C ALA A 272 -10.73 -13.75 14.41
N ASN A 273 -9.52 -13.16 14.41
CA ASN A 273 -8.38 -13.76 13.70
C ASN A 273 -7.19 -14.16 14.58
N VAL A 274 -6.87 -13.43 15.64
CA VAL A 274 -5.64 -13.68 16.42
C VAL A 274 -5.63 -15.09 17.01
N ASN A 275 -6.72 -15.47 17.70
CA ASN A 275 -6.83 -16.81 18.26
C ASN A 275 -6.91 -17.91 17.20
N ALA A 276 -7.45 -17.62 16.02
CA ALA A 276 -7.50 -18.57 14.91
C ALA A 276 -6.10 -18.87 14.36
N PHE A 277 -5.24 -17.85 14.21
CA PHE A 277 -3.84 -18.04 13.83
C PHE A 277 -3.06 -18.81 14.90
N VAL A 278 -3.22 -18.44 16.18
CA VAL A 278 -2.61 -19.16 17.31
C VAL A 278 -3.02 -20.64 17.32
N ALA A 279 -4.32 -20.92 17.21
CA ALA A 279 -4.85 -22.29 17.20
C ALA A 279 -4.39 -23.11 15.99
N ALA A 280 -4.20 -22.46 14.84
CA ALA A 280 -3.69 -23.10 13.63
C ALA A 280 -2.15 -23.26 13.64
N GLY A 281 -1.46 -22.80 14.69
CA GLY A 281 0.00 -22.77 14.74
C GLY A 281 0.64 -21.83 13.71
N LYS A 282 -0.15 -20.90 13.14
CA LYS A 282 0.30 -19.91 12.17
C LYS A 282 0.69 -18.62 12.87
N LYS A 283 1.56 -17.86 12.23
CA LYS A 283 2.08 -16.58 12.69
C LYS A 283 1.65 -15.45 11.78
N TYR A 284 1.76 -14.22 12.27
CA TYR A 284 1.40 -13.05 11.48
C TYR A 284 2.32 -11.86 11.75
N ILE A 285 2.42 -11.01 10.73
CA ILE A 285 2.98 -9.66 10.79
C ILE A 285 1.82 -8.69 10.55
N ILE A 286 1.79 -7.60 11.30
CA ILE A 286 0.82 -6.52 11.05
C ILE A 286 1.50 -5.49 10.16
N SER A 287 1.03 -5.34 8.92
CA SER A 287 1.49 -4.27 8.03
C SER A 287 0.55 -3.06 8.10
N THR A 288 1.14 -1.88 8.01
CA THR A 288 0.46 -0.59 8.11
C THR A 288 0.74 0.27 6.89
N GLY A 289 -0.18 1.18 6.53
CA GLY A 289 0.00 2.09 5.39
C GLY A 289 -0.46 1.46 4.07
N GLY A 290 0.48 1.27 3.14
CA GLY A 290 0.26 0.78 1.78
C GLY A 290 -0.29 1.86 0.81
N ALA A 291 -0.40 1.52 -0.48
CA ALA A 291 -0.77 2.47 -1.53
C ALA A 291 -2.12 3.21 -1.28
N ALA A 292 -3.04 2.58 -0.56
CA ALA A 292 -4.38 3.10 -0.27
C ALA A 292 -4.50 3.92 1.02
N GLY A 293 -3.43 4.07 1.82
CA GLY A 293 -3.52 4.86 3.04
C GLY A 293 -2.20 5.08 3.78
N VAL A 294 -2.26 5.92 4.81
CA VAL A 294 -1.08 6.30 5.60
C VAL A 294 -1.27 5.86 7.04
N PHE A 295 -0.20 5.37 7.65
CA PHE A 295 -0.14 5.11 9.08
C PHE A 295 0.75 6.14 9.78
N ARG A 296 0.20 6.78 10.82
CA ARG A 296 0.89 7.80 11.63
C ARG A 296 1.01 7.31 13.06
N CYS A 297 2.10 7.66 13.72
CA CYS A 297 2.23 7.41 15.14
C CYS A 297 3.05 8.49 15.82
N ASP A 298 2.42 9.21 16.73
CA ASP A 298 2.93 10.44 17.35
C ASP A 298 3.32 10.26 18.83
N THR A 299 2.75 9.25 19.51
CA THR A 299 2.95 9.04 20.96
C THR A 299 3.33 7.60 21.30
N ASP A 300 4.13 7.42 22.36
CA ASP A 300 4.51 6.09 22.87
C ASP A 300 3.28 5.32 23.36
N SER A 301 2.31 6.02 23.95
CA SER A 301 1.05 5.44 24.44
C SER A 301 0.17 4.94 23.29
N GLY A 302 0.05 5.71 22.20
CA GLY A 302 -0.66 5.29 21.00
C GLY A 302 -0.01 4.04 20.39
N PHE A 303 1.32 4.03 20.29
CA PHE A 303 2.04 2.88 19.75
C PHE A 303 1.94 1.65 20.65
N SER A 304 2.04 1.82 21.97
CA SER A 304 1.86 0.72 22.93
C SER A 304 0.46 0.15 22.87
N THR A 305 -0.56 1.00 22.69
CA THR A 305 -1.95 0.57 22.49
C THR A 305 -2.07 -0.25 21.22
N PHE A 306 -1.50 0.23 20.11
CA PHE A 306 -1.44 -0.50 18.84
C PHE A 306 -0.79 -1.89 19.02
N LEU A 307 0.43 -1.96 19.56
CA LEU A 307 1.16 -3.22 19.73
C LEU A 307 0.44 -4.19 20.67
N SER A 308 -0.12 -3.69 21.78
CA SER A 308 -0.84 -4.52 22.75
C SER A 308 -2.06 -5.20 22.14
N ARG A 309 -2.74 -4.53 21.21
CA ARG A 309 -3.96 -5.02 20.57
C ARG A 309 -3.71 -6.29 19.75
N TYR A 310 -2.58 -6.38 19.09
CA TYR A 310 -2.22 -7.52 18.24
C TYR A 310 -1.29 -8.51 18.95
N SER A 311 -0.95 -8.27 20.22
CA SER A 311 0.01 -9.10 20.95
C SER A 311 -0.52 -10.52 21.16
N SER A 312 0.26 -11.51 20.74
CA SER A 312 0.03 -12.93 20.98
C SER A 312 1.33 -13.71 20.80
N SER A 313 1.32 -15.02 21.08
CA SER A 313 2.43 -15.92 20.77
C SER A 313 2.71 -16.06 19.25
N SER A 314 1.78 -15.62 18.41
CA SER A 314 1.85 -15.71 16.96
C SER A 314 2.27 -14.39 16.28
N LEU A 315 2.33 -13.28 17.02
CA LEU A 315 2.81 -12.00 16.49
C LEU A 315 4.33 -12.06 16.30
N VAL A 316 4.77 -11.87 15.05
CA VAL A 316 6.20 -11.84 14.68
C VAL A 316 6.76 -10.43 14.72
N GLY A 317 5.97 -9.45 14.27
CA GLY A 317 6.45 -8.10 14.11
C GLY A 317 5.43 -7.17 13.47
N VAL A 318 5.89 -5.95 13.22
CA VAL A 318 5.15 -4.90 12.54
C VAL A 318 5.94 -4.48 11.30
N ASP A 319 5.21 -4.29 10.21
CA ASP A 319 5.73 -3.76 8.96
C ASP A 319 5.10 -2.38 8.70
N PHE A 320 5.94 -1.40 8.38
CA PHE A 320 5.52 -0.06 8.02
C PHE A 320 5.69 0.10 6.52
N ASP A 321 4.60 -0.05 5.78
CA ASP A 321 4.56 0.16 4.35
C ASP A 321 4.32 1.63 4.04
N ILE A 322 5.40 2.33 3.68
CA ILE A 322 5.45 3.79 3.58
C ILE A 322 5.61 4.17 2.11
N GLU A 323 4.49 4.17 1.40
CA GLU A 323 4.48 4.48 -0.04
C GLU A 323 4.20 5.95 -0.33
N ASN A 324 3.43 6.62 0.53
CA ASN A 324 2.82 7.90 0.19
C ASN A 324 2.67 8.83 1.41
N SER A 325 2.63 10.14 1.14
CA SER A 325 1.92 11.16 1.93
C SER A 325 2.29 11.27 3.43
N MET A 326 3.47 10.79 3.83
CA MET A 326 4.07 11.07 5.13
C MET A 326 5.13 12.16 5.01
N THR A 327 5.02 13.15 5.88
CA THR A 327 6.04 14.18 6.05
C THR A 327 7.27 13.62 6.77
N GLN A 328 8.40 14.33 6.67
CA GLN A 328 9.62 13.97 7.39
C GLN A 328 9.43 13.91 8.91
N ASP A 329 8.61 14.81 9.49
CA ASP A 329 8.33 14.82 10.93
C ASP A 329 7.50 13.61 11.35
N GLU A 330 6.52 13.20 10.53
CA GLU A 330 5.71 12.00 10.79
C GLU A 330 6.57 10.72 10.73
N ILE A 331 7.45 10.61 9.74
CA ILE A 331 8.39 9.49 9.61
C ILE A 331 9.35 9.47 10.81
N THR A 332 9.92 10.62 11.15
CA THR A 332 10.82 10.75 12.31
C THR A 332 10.10 10.33 13.59
N SER A 333 8.87 10.79 13.80
CA SER A 333 8.07 10.43 14.96
C SER A 333 7.81 8.93 15.05
N LEU A 334 7.39 8.31 13.93
CA LEU A 334 7.18 6.86 13.82
C LEU A 334 8.44 6.07 14.19
N VAL A 335 9.59 6.43 13.62
CA VAL A 335 10.88 5.79 13.91
C VAL A 335 11.25 5.92 15.40
N GLN A 336 10.97 7.07 16.02
CA GLN A 336 11.15 7.24 17.47
C GLN A 336 10.23 6.32 18.28
N ARG A 337 9.02 6.00 17.79
CA ARG A 337 8.11 5.05 18.48
C ARG A 337 8.62 3.62 18.35
N VAL A 338 9.20 3.26 17.20
CA VAL A 338 9.91 1.98 17.03
C VAL A 338 11.08 1.88 18.00
N LYS A 339 11.89 2.93 18.16
CA LYS A 339 12.97 2.98 19.16
C LYS A 339 12.47 2.78 20.58
N PHE A 340 11.38 3.48 20.95
CA PHE A 340 10.74 3.31 22.26
C PHE A 340 10.31 1.85 22.49
N ALA A 341 9.59 1.25 21.53
CA ALA A 341 9.07 -0.10 21.68
C ALA A 341 10.19 -1.15 21.72
N ARG A 342 11.23 -0.98 20.89
CA ARG A 342 12.40 -1.86 20.86
C ARG A 342 13.17 -1.84 22.19
N ASN A 343 13.28 -0.68 22.81
CA ASN A 343 13.95 -0.54 24.11
C ASN A 343 13.04 -0.92 25.31
N GLY A 344 11.79 -1.30 25.05
CA GLY A 344 10.79 -1.60 26.06
C GLY A 344 10.25 -3.02 25.97
N ALA A 345 8.96 -3.18 26.28
CA ALA A 345 8.28 -4.48 26.38
C ALA A 345 8.14 -5.24 25.05
N TYR A 346 8.45 -4.60 23.92
CA TYR A 346 8.27 -5.16 22.58
C TYR A 346 9.60 -5.35 21.83
N GLY A 347 10.73 -5.38 22.55
CA GLY A 347 12.08 -5.53 21.99
C GLY A 347 12.33 -6.77 21.12
N ASN A 348 11.54 -7.82 21.29
CA ASN A 348 11.70 -9.08 20.53
C ASN A 348 10.94 -9.08 19.20
N LEU A 349 10.14 -8.05 18.91
CA LEU A 349 9.41 -7.95 17.65
C LEU A 349 10.35 -7.54 16.52
N ARG A 350 10.04 -8.01 15.31
CA ARG A 350 10.62 -7.47 14.08
C ARG A 350 9.94 -6.16 13.72
N TYR A 351 10.72 -5.16 13.28
CA TYR A 351 10.21 -3.91 12.73
C TYR A 351 10.74 -3.75 11.30
N SER A 352 9.86 -3.95 10.33
CA SER A 352 10.16 -3.77 8.90
C SER A 352 9.68 -2.40 8.43
N PHE A 353 10.41 -1.80 7.50
CA PHE A 353 9.98 -0.65 6.71
C PHE A 353 9.93 -1.06 5.25
N THR A 354 8.72 -1.17 4.70
CA THR A 354 8.49 -1.49 3.29
C THR A 354 8.52 -0.21 2.45
N LEU A 355 9.40 -0.17 1.45
CA LEU A 355 9.76 1.04 0.72
C LEU A 355 9.85 0.78 -0.79
N ALA A 356 9.45 1.77 -1.58
CA ALA A 356 9.64 1.77 -3.03
C ALA A 356 11.12 1.88 -3.40
N THR A 357 11.50 1.16 -4.46
CA THR A 357 12.87 1.17 -4.98
C THR A 357 12.89 1.05 -6.50
N LEU A 358 13.93 1.59 -7.11
CA LEU A 358 14.34 1.26 -8.47
C LEU A 358 15.47 0.24 -8.43
N ALA A 359 15.97 -0.19 -9.59
CA ALA A 359 16.89 -1.32 -9.70
C ALA A 359 17.90 -1.21 -10.85
N SER A 360 18.07 -0.02 -11.42
CA SER A 360 18.92 0.24 -12.59
C SER A 360 20.38 -0.19 -12.40
N ALA A 361 20.89 -0.10 -11.17
CA ALA A 361 22.29 -0.41 -10.84
C ALA A 361 22.41 -1.09 -9.47
N PRO A 362 23.46 -1.91 -9.25
CA PRO A 362 23.74 -2.54 -7.96
C PRO A 362 24.40 -1.59 -6.95
N THR A 363 24.50 -0.29 -7.27
CA THR A 363 25.13 0.75 -6.47
C THR A 363 24.33 2.06 -6.58
N GLY A 364 24.69 3.05 -5.76
CA GLY A 364 23.97 4.32 -5.68
C GLY A 364 22.68 4.22 -4.88
N ASN A 365 22.05 5.35 -4.60
CA ASN A 365 20.76 5.35 -3.92
C ASN A 365 19.64 5.04 -4.93
N GLN A 366 19.02 3.88 -4.79
CA GLN A 366 17.87 3.46 -5.61
C GLN A 366 16.53 3.62 -4.86
N LEU A 367 16.53 4.23 -3.67
CA LEU A 367 15.30 4.56 -2.96
C LEU A 367 14.72 5.89 -3.44
N ASN A 368 13.39 5.98 -3.44
CA ASN A 368 12.70 7.24 -3.64
C ASN A 368 12.98 8.22 -2.47
N TYR A 369 12.43 9.44 -2.57
CA TYR A 369 12.61 10.47 -1.55
C TYR A 369 12.16 10.01 -0.16
N ILE A 370 10.99 9.36 -0.09
CA ILE A 370 10.43 8.85 1.16
C ILE A 370 11.33 7.79 1.79
N GLY A 371 11.81 6.81 1.01
CA GLY A 371 12.75 5.80 1.48
C GLY A 371 14.04 6.43 2.00
N THR A 372 14.56 7.45 1.32
CA THR A 372 15.72 8.22 1.79
C THR A 372 15.45 8.90 3.15
N VAL A 373 14.27 9.48 3.34
CA VAL A 373 13.85 10.08 4.62
C VAL A 373 13.77 9.02 5.73
N VAL A 374 13.20 7.84 5.45
CA VAL A 374 13.11 6.73 6.41
C VAL A 374 14.50 6.26 6.84
N LEU A 375 15.40 6.01 5.90
CA LEU A 375 16.76 5.54 6.21
C LEU A 375 17.56 6.59 7.00
N ASN A 376 17.38 7.88 6.69
CA ASN A 376 17.98 8.97 7.47
C ASN A 376 17.39 9.04 8.90
N ALA A 377 16.08 8.88 9.06
CA ALA A 377 15.43 8.86 10.36
C ALA A 377 15.91 7.67 11.23
N ILE A 378 16.05 6.48 10.63
CA ILE A 378 16.59 5.28 11.31
C ILE A 378 18.03 5.52 11.77
N LYS A 379 18.88 6.08 10.90
CA LYS A 379 20.27 6.44 11.24
C LYS A 379 20.33 7.48 12.36
N ALA A 380 19.55 8.56 12.26
CA ALA A 380 19.50 9.61 13.27
C ALA A 380 18.95 9.12 14.62
N ALA A 381 18.06 8.12 14.61
CA ALA A 381 17.57 7.48 15.81
C ALA A 381 18.57 6.48 16.42
N GLU A 382 19.69 6.17 15.76
CA GLU A 382 20.71 5.20 16.20
C GLU A 382 20.09 3.82 16.52
N LEU A 383 19.12 3.39 15.72
CA LEU A 383 18.44 2.11 15.94
C LEU A 383 19.38 0.91 15.73
N GLY A 384 20.35 1.01 14.82
CA GLY A 384 21.08 -0.15 14.33
C GLY A 384 20.17 -1.10 13.53
N TRP A 385 20.67 -2.30 13.25
CA TRP A 385 20.03 -3.24 12.33
C TRP A 385 19.46 -4.50 12.99
N ASP A 386 19.71 -4.68 14.28
CA ASP A 386 19.17 -5.82 15.03
C ASP A 386 17.66 -5.62 15.29
N GLY A 387 16.84 -6.52 14.75
CA GLY A 387 15.37 -6.43 14.80
C GLY A 387 14.77 -5.37 13.87
N ILE A 388 15.59 -4.64 13.10
CA ILE A 388 15.16 -3.61 12.14
C ILE A 388 15.45 -4.10 10.72
N TYR A 389 14.45 -4.02 9.86
CA TYR A 389 14.50 -4.53 8.49
C TYR A 389 14.06 -3.47 7.49
N ILE A 390 14.68 -3.47 6.31
CA ILE A 390 14.25 -2.68 5.16
C ILE A 390 13.74 -3.66 4.11
N ASN A 391 12.44 -3.61 3.85
CA ASN A 391 11.77 -4.45 2.89
C ASN A 391 11.58 -3.68 1.58
N LEU A 392 12.20 -4.13 0.50
CA LEU A 392 12.16 -3.44 -0.78
C LEU A 392 11.01 -3.96 -1.63
N MET A 393 10.12 -3.06 -2.05
CA MET A 393 9.14 -3.34 -3.10
C MET A 393 9.86 -3.41 -4.45
N VAL A 394 10.27 -4.61 -4.83
CA VAL A 394 11.01 -4.90 -6.07
C VAL A 394 10.02 -5.19 -7.21
N MET A 395 9.18 -4.18 -7.46
CA MET A 395 8.02 -4.22 -8.34
C MET A 395 7.75 -2.82 -8.90
N ASP A 396 7.01 -2.76 -10.02
CA ASP A 396 6.43 -1.53 -10.58
C ASP A 396 7.46 -0.42 -10.80
N TYR A 397 8.60 -0.77 -11.41
CA TYR A 397 9.70 0.16 -11.64
C TYR A 397 9.31 1.31 -12.58
N GLY A 398 8.33 1.08 -13.45
CA GLY A 398 7.73 2.10 -14.30
C GLY A 398 8.41 2.25 -15.66
N GLY A 399 9.50 1.52 -15.92
CA GLY A 399 10.18 1.54 -17.22
C GLY A 399 11.56 0.89 -17.24
N THR A 400 12.06 0.63 -18.45
CA THR A 400 13.31 -0.11 -18.69
C THR A 400 14.58 0.70 -18.41
N SER A 401 14.49 2.02 -18.28
CA SER A 401 15.61 2.89 -17.91
C SER A 401 16.00 2.78 -16.43
N VAL A 402 15.11 2.24 -15.60
CA VAL A 402 15.24 2.25 -14.12
C VAL A 402 15.30 0.85 -13.50
N CYS A 403 15.43 -0.19 -14.34
CA CYS A 403 15.55 -1.59 -13.94
C CYS A 403 16.69 -2.28 -14.70
N VAL A 404 17.01 -3.53 -14.34
CA VAL A 404 17.88 -4.37 -15.17
C VAL A 404 17.07 -4.83 -16.38
N THR A 405 17.59 -4.65 -17.58
CA THR A 405 16.91 -5.07 -18.80
C THR A 405 17.40 -6.44 -19.27
N SER A 406 16.46 -7.30 -19.63
CA SER A 406 16.76 -8.57 -20.28
C SER A 406 17.24 -8.32 -21.71
N SER A 407 18.41 -8.86 -22.06
CA SER A 407 18.92 -8.79 -23.43
C SER A 407 18.05 -9.53 -24.45
N THR A 408 17.19 -10.45 -23.98
CA THR A 408 16.31 -11.26 -24.82
C THR A 408 14.98 -10.57 -25.10
N THR A 409 14.34 -10.02 -24.07
CA THR A 409 12.99 -9.42 -24.19
C THR A 409 13.01 -7.90 -24.34
N GLY A 410 14.12 -7.26 -23.97
CA GLY A 410 14.22 -5.80 -23.87
C GLY A 410 13.37 -5.19 -22.73
N GLN A 411 12.73 -6.02 -21.90
CA GLN A 411 11.93 -5.61 -20.76
C GLN A 411 12.72 -5.74 -19.45
N CYS A 412 12.17 -5.26 -18.35
CA CYS A 412 12.75 -5.47 -17.03
C CYS A 412 12.88 -6.97 -16.72
N ASP A 413 14.09 -7.39 -16.35
CA ASP A 413 14.36 -8.67 -15.72
C ASP A 413 14.09 -8.50 -14.22
N MET A 414 12.95 -9.00 -13.75
CA MET A 414 12.47 -8.71 -12.40
C MET A 414 13.36 -9.35 -11.33
N GLY A 415 13.83 -10.58 -11.56
CA GLY A 415 14.75 -11.28 -10.65
C GLY A 415 16.11 -10.59 -10.55
N ALA A 416 16.71 -10.19 -11.67
CA ALA A 416 17.98 -9.46 -11.66
C ALA A 416 17.82 -8.05 -11.07
N SER A 417 16.69 -7.40 -11.32
CA SER A 417 16.35 -6.10 -10.75
C SER A 417 16.23 -6.16 -9.22
N ALA A 418 15.55 -7.17 -8.68
CA ALA A 418 15.47 -7.39 -7.25
C ALA A 418 16.85 -7.54 -6.58
N ILE A 419 17.76 -8.27 -7.23
CA ILE A 419 19.15 -8.44 -6.77
C ILE A 419 19.90 -7.10 -6.79
N ASN A 420 19.75 -6.30 -7.85
CA ASN A 420 20.40 -4.99 -7.94
C ASN A 420 19.91 -4.04 -6.84
N ALA A 421 18.60 -3.99 -6.60
CA ALA A 421 18.02 -3.16 -5.54
C ALA A 421 18.61 -3.51 -4.16
N ALA A 422 18.69 -4.80 -3.82
CA ALA A 422 19.31 -5.26 -2.57
C ALA A 422 20.79 -4.88 -2.46
N LYS A 423 21.57 -5.05 -3.53
CA LYS A 423 23.00 -4.69 -3.57
C LYS A 423 23.21 -3.18 -3.45
N ALA A 424 22.35 -2.39 -4.09
CA ALA A 424 22.41 -0.94 -4.02
C ALA A 424 22.11 -0.44 -2.60
N LEU A 425 21.07 -0.98 -1.96
CA LEU A 425 20.73 -0.67 -0.57
C LEU A 425 21.88 -1.04 0.38
N ASN A 426 22.47 -2.23 0.23
CA ASN A 426 23.61 -2.64 1.04
C ASN A 426 24.83 -1.72 0.85
N SER A 427 25.23 -1.49 -0.40
CA SER A 427 26.46 -0.76 -0.72
C SER A 427 26.37 0.74 -0.43
N TYR A 428 25.22 1.37 -0.69
CA TYR A 428 25.04 2.81 -0.50
C TYR A 428 24.67 3.16 0.95
N TRP A 429 23.70 2.45 1.54
CA TRP A 429 23.17 2.78 2.86
C TRP A 429 23.88 2.05 4.00
N GLY A 430 24.59 0.97 3.71
CA GLY A 430 25.25 0.12 4.72
C GLY A 430 24.28 -0.82 5.44
N VAL A 431 23.10 -1.08 4.87
CA VAL A 431 22.13 -2.03 5.44
C VAL A 431 22.67 -3.45 5.24
N PRO A 432 22.94 -4.23 6.29
CA PRO A 432 23.44 -5.60 6.11
C PRO A 432 22.38 -6.44 5.42
N PHE A 433 22.77 -7.40 4.59
CA PHE A 433 21.83 -8.27 3.88
C PHE A 433 20.84 -8.96 4.83
N SER A 434 21.28 -9.36 6.02
CA SER A 434 20.43 -9.93 7.08
C SER A 434 19.30 -9.02 7.57
N SER A 435 19.33 -7.74 7.23
CA SER A 435 18.31 -6.73 7.52
C SER A 435 17.66 -6.18 6.26
N ILE A 436 17.86 -6.84 5.11
CA ILE A 436 17.17 -6.55 3.85
C ILE A 436 16.14 -7.65 3.60
N GLU A 437 14.93 -7.24 3.28
CA GLU A 437 13.83 -8.11 2.86
C GLU A 437 13.38 -7.70 1.44
N LEU A 438 12.85 -8.64 0.67
CA LEU A 438 12.42 -8.39 -0.72
C LEU A 438 10.96 -8.77 -0.92
N THR A 439 10.19 -7.86 -1.52
CA THR A 439 8.78 -8.04 -1.86
C THR A 439 8.57 -7.78 -3.35
N PRO A 440 8.53 -8.81 -4.20
CA PRO A 440 8.02 -8.68 -5.57
C PRO A 440 6.48 -8.66 -5.59
N MET A 441 5.92 -8.13 -6.67
CA MET A 441 4.54 -8.39 -7.06
C MET A 441 4.54 -9.61 -7.97
N ILE A 442 3.84 -10.68 -7.61
CA ILE A 442 3.91 -11.94 -8.37
C ILE A 442 3.14 -11.86 -9.69
N GLY A 443 3.64 -12.53 -10.73
CA GLY A 443 3.05 -12.49 -12.06
C GLY A 443 3.05 -11.08 -12.66
N GLY A 444 2.02 -10.71 -13.42
CA GLY A 444 1.95 -9.39 -14.05
C GLY A 444 1.78 -8.26 -13.03
N ASN A 445 2.55 -7.20 -13.24
CA ASN A 445 2.61 -6.00 -12.43
C ASN A 445 1.60 -4.93 -12.90
N ASP A 446 1.51 -3.80 -12.19
CA ASP A 446 0.70 -2.65 -12.63
C ASP A 446 1.26 -2.06 -13.94
N VAL A 447 2.58 -2.11 -14.07
CA VAL A 447 3.28 -1.89 -15.34
C VAL A 447 3.16 -3.14 -16.20
N THR A 448 2.37 -3.09 -17.26
CA THR A 448 2.01 -4.29 -18.06
C THR A 448 3.17 -4.97 -18.77
N THR A 449 4.32 -4.31 -18.88
CA THR A 449 5.56 -4.89 -19.42
C THR A 449 6.44 -5.57 -18.35
N GLU A 450 6.10 -5.41 -17.08
CA GLU A 450 6.77 -6.02 -15.94
C GLU A 450 6.00 -7.28 -15.53
N THR A 451 6.70 -8.40 -15.40
CA THR A 451 6.10 -9.66 -14.99
C THR A 451 7.11 -10.45 -14.19
N PHE A 452 6.82 -10.66 -12.90
CA PHE A 452 7.62 -11.51 -12.03
C PHE A 452 7.23 -12.98 -12.24
N THR A 453 8.13 -13.76 -12.82
CA THR A 453 7.88 -15.16 -13.22
C THR A 453 8.33 -16.16 -12.16
N LEU A 454 8.01 -17.45 -12.36
CA LEU A 454 8.55 -18.54 -11.53
C LEU A 454 10.08 -18.69 -11.67
N GLN A 455 10.66 -18.25 -12.78
CA GLN A 455 12.11 -18.20 -12.92
C GLN A 455 12.72 -17.12 -12.02
N ASP A 456 12.06 -15.98 -11.89
CA ASP A 456 12.48 -14.90 -10.98
C ASP A 456 12.42 -15.33 -9.52
N VAL A 457 11.44 -16.15 -9.14
CA VAL A 457 11.41 -16.82 -7.81
C VAL A 457 12.72 -17.56 -7.56
N THR A 458 13.18 -18.37 -8.53
CA THR A 458 14.41 -19.16 -8.42
C THR A 458 15.64 -18.24 -8.29
N THR A 459 15.73 -17.24 -9.16
CA THR A 459 16.84 -16.26 -9.18
C THR A 459 16.93 -15.50 -7.86
N MET A 460 15.82 -14.91 -7.41
CA MET A 460 15.78 -14.11 -6.18
C MET A 460 16.02 -14.98 -4.94
N SER A 461 15.38 -16.15 -4.83
CA SER A 461 15.53 -17.06 -3.69
C SER A 461 16.96 -17.60 -3.56
N THR A 462 17.65 -17.82 -4.69
CA THR A 462 19.07 -18.20 -4.69
C THR A 462 19.93 -17.11 -4.07
N PHE A 463 19.74 -15.86 -4.50
CA PHE A 463 20.46 -14.71 -3.94
C PHE A 463 20.16 -14.50 -2.44
N VAL A 464 18.88 -14.60 -2.05
CA VAL A 464 18.39 -14.49 -0.67
C VAL A 464 19.12 -15.47 0.24
N LYS A 465 19.18 -16.75 -0.13
CA LYS A 465 19.88 -17.78 0.66
C LYS A 465 21.39 -17.57 0.70
N GLN A 466 22.00 -17.26 -0.46
CA GLN A 466 23.45 -17.09 -0.56
C GLN A 466 23.98 -15.93 0.28
N ASN A 467 23.20 -14.86 0.43
CA ASN A 467 23.61 -13.64 1.13
C ASN A 467 22.97 -13.52 2.53
N GLY A 468 22.15 -14.49 2.93
CA GLY A 468 21.50 -14.53 4.23
C GLY A 468 20.55 -13.35 4.44
N LEU A 469 19.65 -13.10 3.48
CA LEU A 469 18.67 -12.02 3.60
C LEU A 469 17.69 -12.24 4.77
N GLY A 470 17.13 -11.14 5.28
CA GLY A 470 16.24 -11.15 6.44
C GLY A 470 14.84 -11.71 6.14
N GLY A 471 14.36 -11.57 4.90
CA GLY A 471 13.00 -11.95 4.55
C GLY A 471 12.69 -11.92 3.05
N VAL A 472 11.65 -12.66 2.67
CA VAL A 472 11.00 -12.61 1.37
C VAL A 472 9.50 -12.54 1.60
N HIS A 473 8.85 -11.66 0.88
CA HIS A 473 7.41 -11.51 0.88
C HIS A 473 6.93 -11.51 -0.56
N PHE A 474 5.64 -11.32 -0.79
CA PHE A 474 5.18 -10.87 -2.10
C PHE A 474 3.79 -10.25 -2.00
N TRP A 475 3.46 -9.43 -3.00
CA TRP A 475 2.11 -8.96 -3.26
C TRP A 475 1.42 -9.83 -4.33
N SER A 476 0.39 -10.61 -4.03
CA SER A 476 -0.18 -10.91 -2.70
C SER A 476 -0.79 -12.33 -2.69
N PHE A 477 -1.12 -12.85 -1.52
CA PHE A 477 -1.61 -14.23 -1.33
C PHE A 477 -2.84 -14.54 -2.18
N ASP A 478 -3.82 -13.63 -2.28
CA ASP A 478 -5.01 -13.83 -3.11
C ASP A 478 -4.74 -13.68 -4.61
N ARG A 479 -3.59 -13.11 -5.01
CA ARG A 479 -3.16 -13.05 -6.42
C ARG A 479 -2.56 -14.36 -6.90
N ASP A 480 -2.25 -15.29 -6.01
CA ASP A 480 -1.52 -16.53 -6.34
C ASP A 480 -2.41 -17.60 -6.97
N VAL A 481 -3.15 -17.21 -8.01
CA VAL A 481 -3.95 -18.05 -8.90
C VAL A 481 -4.00 -17.38 -10.27
N ASP A 482 -4.01 -18.17 -11.34
CA ASP A 482 -3.92 -17.64 -12.68
C ASP A 482 -5.20 -16.91 -13.12
N CYS A 483 -5.01 -15.82 -13.84
CA CYS A 483 -6.01 -15.26 -14.75
C CYS A 483 -5.37 -14.93 -16.10
N PRO A 484 -6.18 -14.63 -17.14
CA PRO A 484 -5.65 -14.31 -18.45
C PRO A 484 -4.61 -13.18 -18.41
N PRO A 485 -3.60 -13.22 -19.29
CA PRO A 485 -2.63 -12.14 -19.40
C PRO A 485 -3.30 -10.78 -19.62
N GLY A 486 -2.79 -9.76 -18.95
CA GLY A 486 -3.39 -8.42 -18.91
C GLY A 486 -2.94 -7.60 -17.72
N PHE A 487 -3.72 -6.57 -17.40
CA PHE A 487 -3.49 -5.70 -16.25
C PHE A 487 -3.49 -6.48 -14.94
N ALA A 488 -2.79 -5.93 -13.94
CA ALA A 488 -2.82 -6.45 -12.59
C ALA A 488 -4.24 -6.60 -12.05
N SER A 489 -4.43 -7.65 -11.26
CA SER A 489 -5.67 -7.93 -10.53
C SER A 489 -5.33 -8.16 -9.06
N ALA A 490 -6.26 -7.79 -8.17
CA ALA A 490 -6.13 -8.01 -6.73
C ALA A 490 -6.40 -9.47 -6.32
N THR A 491 -6.99 -10.28 -7.19
CA THR A 491 -7.49 -11.64 -6.87
C THR A 491 -6.91 -12.74 -7.76
N CYS A 492 -5.97 -12.40 -8.64
CA CYS A 492 -5.28 -13.35 -9.51
C CYS A 492 -4.03 -12.69 -10.11
N ASN A 493 -3.11 -13.50 -10.65
CA ASN A 493 -1.93 -13.04 -11.35
C ASN A 493 -2.14 -13.16 -12.86
N SER A 494 -1.74 -12.12 -13.60
CA SER A 494 -1.86 -12.07 -15.06
C SER A 494 -0.63 -12.65 -15.79
N TYR A 495 0.18 -13.47 -15.11
CA TYR A 495 1.22 -14.26 -15.78
C TYR A 495 0.62 -15.52 -16.44
N GLY A 496 -0.43 -16.10 -15.82
CA GLY A 496 -1.21 -17.19 -16.41
C GLY A 496 -0.47 -18.52 -16.51
N GLN A 497 0.67 -18.66 -15.83
CA GLN A 497 1.51 -19.85 -15.79
C GLN A 497 1.96 -20.21 -14.36
N GLY A 498 1.44 -19.51 -13.35
CA GLY A 498 1.77 -19.79 -11.95
C GLY A 498 1.03 -21.00 -11.41
N GLY A 499 -0.23 -21.16 -11.79
CA GLY A 499 -1.17 -22.10 -11.19
C GLY A 499 -1.70 -21.60 -9.84
N THR A 500 -2.55 -22.40 -9.20
CA THR A 500 -3.06 -22.12 -7.85
C THR A 500 -1.97 -22.33 -6.80
N LEU A 501 -1.72 -21.31 -5.99
CA LEU A 501 -0.64 -21.23 -4.99
C LEU A 501 0.75 -21.49 -5.58
N GLY A 502 0.92 -21.18 -6.87
CA GLY A 502 2.13 -21.48 -7.64
C GLY A 502 3.37 -20.78 -7.10
N PHE A 503 3.27 -19.47 -6.91
CA PHE A 503 4.37 -18.67 -6.38
C PHE A 503 4.64 -19.00 -4.91
N THR A 504 3.59 -19.24 -4.11
CA THR A 504 3.70 -19.67 -2.72
C THR A 504 4.55 -20.95 -2.62
N ASN A 505 4.19 -21.97 -3.39
CA ASN A 505 4.89 -23.24 -3.37
C ASN A 505 6.30 -23.14 -3.98
N ALA A 506 6.49 -22.31 -5.00
CA ALA A 506 7.80 -22.07 -5.59
C ALA A 506 8.77 -21.41 -4.60
N PHE A 507 8.33 -20.38 -3.87
CA PHE A 507 9.13 -19.76 -2.82
C PHE A 507 9.41 -20.72 -1.66
N LEU A 508 8.42 -21.46 -1.16
CA LEU A 508 8.64 -22.47 -0.12
C LEU A 508 9.69 -23.50 -0.54
N SER A 509 9.59 -24.02 -1.77
CA SER A 509 10.56 -24.97 -2.30
C SER A 509 11.95 -24.35 -2.45
N ALA A 510 12.03 -23.11 -2.96
CA ALA A 510 13.29 -22.45 -3.25
C ALA A 510 14.01 -21.95 -1.99
N LEU A 511 13.30 -21.57 -0.93
CA LEU A 511 13.90 -21.06 0.31
C LEU A 511 14.30 -22.19 1.28
N GLY A 512 13.70 -23.38 1.14
CA GLY A 512 13.87 -24.49 2.07
C GLY A 512 13.06 -24.30 3.35
#